data_AF-A0A5S6PM57-F1
#
_entry.id   AF-A0A5S6PM57-F1
#
_cell.length_a   1.000
_cell.length_b   1.000
_cell.length_c   1.000
_cell.angle_alpha   90.00
_cell.angle_beta   90.00
_cell.angle_gamma   90.00
#
_symmetry.space_group_name_H-M   'P 1'
#
loop_
_entity.id
_entity.type
_entity.pdbx_description
1 polymer ?
#
loop_
_entity_poly.entity_id
_entity_poly.type
_entity_poly.pdbx_seq_one_letter_code
_entity_poly.pdbx_strand_id
1 'polypeptide(L)'
;MLSVFDEVNNNNAITTILLNVNKEVDAFKNMYHIFKIFLLLITAHHSWTSKYYCGPSDNAFYRFLSQLLTIPCEQHRINSCCLKHDQCYDDCSVTQLACDTLFCDCLKNIQTNFYCRRIIQPIHCNFPQWFGKSYKCNSRRERCTLEDESEDKNRTQ
;
A
#
# COMPACT_ATOMS: atom_id res chain seq x y z
N MET A 1 -46.89 12.01 56.08
CA MET A 1 -47.27 11.85 54.66
C MET A 1 -46.28 12.55 53.75
N LEU A 2 -45.99 13.85 53.95
CA LEU A 2 -45.01 14.61 53.16
C LEU A 2 -43.60 13.98 53.13
N SER A 3 -43.06 13.53 54.26
CA SER A 3 -41.71 12.91 54.32
C SER A 3 -41.55 11.66 53.46
N VAL A 4 -42.61 10.86 53.32
CA VAL A 4 -42.60 9.64 52.49
C VAL A 4 -42.62 10.01 51.01
N PHE A 5 -43.33 11.07 50.63
CA PHE A 5 -43.31 11.57 49.25
C PHE A 5 -41.95 12.13 48.87
N ASP A 6 -41.28 12.85 49.77
CA ASP A 6 -39.92 13.36 49.53
C ASP A 6 -38.91 12.22 49.36
N GLU A 7 -39.00 11.16 50.18
CA GLU A 7 -38.15 9.97 50.07
C GLU A 7 -38.39 9.19 48.76
N VAL A 8 -39.67 8.99 48.37
CA VAL A 8 -40.02 8.35 47.09
C VAL A 8 -39.55 9.18 45.89
N ASN A 9 -39.71 10.51 45.94
CA ASN A 9 -39.21 11.41 44.89
C ASN A 9 -37.68 11.39 44.79
N ASN A 10 -36.98 11.33 45.93
CA ASN A 10 -35.52 11.21 45.96
C ASN A 10 -35.05 9.87 45.37
N ASN A 11 -35.71 8.77 45.72
CA ASN A 11 -35.40 7.44 45.18
C ASN A 11 -35.63 7.36 43.65
N ASN A 12 -36.69 7.99 43.14
CA ASN A 12 -36.94 8.10 41.70
C ASN A 12 -35.88 8.96 40.99
N ALA A 13 -35.44 10.05 41.62
CA ALA A 13 -34.37 10.90 41.10
C ALA A 13 -33.03 10.15 41.03
N ILE A 14 -32.65 9.44 42.09
CA ILE A 14 -31.43 8.61 42.14
C ILE A 14 -31.47 7.52 41.06
N THR A 15 -32.60 6.83 40.90
CA THR A 15 -32.76 5.78 39.88
C THR A 15 -32.60 6.36 38.47
N THR A 16 -33.16 7.54 38.22
CA THR A 16 -33.02 8.23 36.92
C THR A 16 -31.57 8.63 36.64
N ILE A 17 -30.84 9.13 37.64
CA ILE A 17 -29.42 9.47 37.51
C ILE A 17 -28.60 8.22 37.21
N LEU A 18 -28.81 7.11 37.94
CA LEU A 18 -28.09 5.86 37.72
C LEU A 18 -28.35 5.26 36.33
N LEU A 19 -29.58 5.32 35.82
CA LEU A 19 -29.91 4.88 34.46
C LEU A 19 -29.20 5.71 33.41
N ASN A 20 -29.12 7.03 33.59
CA ASN A 20 -28.40 7.91 32.67
C ASN A 20 -26.89 7.64 32.68
N VAL A 21 -26.28 7.47 33.86
CA VAL A 21 -24.85 7.12 33.98
C VAL A 21 -24.54 5.77 33.33
N ASN A 22 -25.37 4.75 33.57
CA ASN A 22 -25.18 3.43 32.93
C ASN A 22 -25.28 3.51 31.40
N LYS A 23 -26.23 4.31 30.88
CA LYS A 23 -26.37 4.54 29.43
C LYS A 23 -25.14 5.22 28.84
N GLU A 24 -24.53 6.18 29.55
CA GLU A 24 -23.28 6.83 29.11
C GLU A 24 -22.09 5.85 29.12
N VAL A 25 -21.97 5.01 30.15
CA VAL A 25 -20.93 3.98 30.24
C VAL A 25 -21.06 2.96 29.11
N ASP A 26 -22.28 2.50 28.81
CA ASP A 26 -22.53 1.54 27.73
C ASP A 26 -22.27 2.17 26.35
N ALA A 27 -22.62 3.44 26.15
CA ALA A 27 -22.26 4.18 24.94
C ALA A 27 -20.74 4.27 24.76
N PHE A 28 -19.99 4.54 25.82
CA PHE A 28 -18.53 4.59 25.78
C PHE A 28 -17.91 3.22 25.46
N LYS A 29 -18.40 2.13 26.07
CA LYS A 29 -17.96 0.76 25.75
C LYS A 29 -18.23 0.41 24.29
N ASN A 30 -19.41 0.72 23.77
CA ASN A 30 -19.76 0.49 22.37
C ASN A 30 -18.86 1.28 21.42
N MET A 31 -18.59 2.56 21.73
CA MET A 31 -17.66 3.38 20.95
C MET A 31 -16.26 2.77 20.92
N TYR A 32 -15.76 2.29 22.05
CA TYR A 32 -14.46 1.62 22.14
C TYR A 32 -14.42 0.29 21.36
N HIS A 33 -15.51 -0.50 21.38
CA HIS A 33 -15.63 -1.72 20.57
C HIS A 33 -15.66 -1.41 19.06
N ILE A 34 -16.40 -0.39 18.64
CA ILE A 34 -16.42 0.09 17.24
C ILE A 34 -15.02 0.54 16.82
N PHE A 35 -14.32 1.32 17.67
CA PHE A 35 -12.97 1.76 17.41
C PHE A 35 -11.97 0.60 17.31
N LYS A 36 -12.08 -0.42 18.18
CA LYS A 36 -11.29 -1.66 18.08
C LYS A 36 -11.53 -2.40 16.77
N ILE A 37 -12.79 -2.55 16.35
CA ILE A 37 -13.14 -3.17 15.07
C ILE A 37 -12.53 -2.36 13.92
N PHE A 38 -12.64 -1.03 13.95
CA PHE A 38 -12.06 -0.15 12.93
C PHE A 38 -10.53 -0.28 12.86
N LEU A 39 -9.83 -0.31 14.00
CA LEU A 39 -8.39 -0.56 14.05
C LEU A 39 -8.00 -1.94 13.50
N LEU A 40 -8.76 -2.99 13.83
CA LEU A 40 -8.55 -4.33 13.28
C LEU A 40 -8.79 -4.37 11.76
N LEU A 41 -9.78 -3.64 11.25
CA LEU A 41 -10.01 -3.49 9.82
C LEU A 41 -8.85 -2.74 9.15
N ILE A 42 -8.33 -1.68 9.78
CA ILE A 42 -7.15 -0.96 9.26
C ILE A 42 -5.92 -1.87 9.22
N THR A 43 -5.63 -2.64 10.28
CA THR A 43 -4.46 -3.54 10.31
C THR A 43 -4.61 -4.68 9.31
N ALA A 44 -5.81 -5.27 9.20
CA ALA A 44 -6.11 -6.27 8.18
C ALA A 44 -5.97 -5.70 6.76
N HIS A 45 -6.39 -4.45 6.53
CA HIS A 45 -6.21 -3.76 5.26
C HIS A 45 -4.74 -3.38 5.01
N HIS A 46 -3.95 -3.09 6.05
CA HIS A 46 -2.52 -2.82 5.94
C HIS A 46 -1.74 -4.04 5.43
N SER A 47 -2.18 -5.24 5.80
CA SER A 47 -1.61 -6.50 5.29
C SER A 47 -1.82 -6.68 3.77
N TRP A 48 -2.73 -5.92 3.15
CA TRP A 48 -2.92 -5.92 1.69
C TRP A 48 -2.19 -4.78 0.98
N THR A 49 -1.37 -3.97 1.68
CA THR A 49 -0.59 -2.92 1.00
C THR A 49 0.54 -3.56 0.19
N SER A 50 0.22 -3.96 -1.04
CA SER A 50 1.20 -4.50 -1.98
C SER A 50 2.32 -3.47 -2.15
N LYS A 51 3.58 -3.90 -1.98
CA LYS A 51 4.76 -3.06 -2.29
C LYS A 51 4.56 -2.41 -3.66
N TYR A 52 4.82 -1.11 -3.75
CA TYR A 52 4.71 -0.38 -5.01
C TYR A 52 6.03 -0.49 -5.80
N TYR A 53 5.98 -1.13 -6.97
CA TYR A 53 7.12 -1.52 -7.81
C TYR A 53 7.41 -0.54 -8.94
N CYS A 54 6.45 0.31 -9.32
CA CYS A 54 6.70 1.24 -10.42
C CYS A 54 7.69 2.34 -10.01
N GLY A 55 8.74 2.50 -10.82
CA GLY A 55 9.83 3.45 -10.61
C GLY A 55 11.14 2.74 -10.22
N PRO A 56 12.29 3.38 -10.47
CA PRO A 56 13.59 2.75 -10.24
C PRO A 56 13.81 2.45 -8.74
N SER A 57 14.38 1.28 -8.46
CA SER A 57 14.52 0.74 -7.10
C SER A 57 15.42 1.58 -6.18
N ASP A 58 16.38 2.29 -6.77
CA ASP A 58 17.35 3.16 -6.11
C ASP A 58 16.86 4.60 -5.89
N ASN A 59 15.64 4.95 -6.34
CA ASN A 59 15.11 6.30 -6.21
C ASN A 59 13.67 6.34 -5.68
N ALA A 60 13.55 6.58 -4.37
CA ALA A 60 12.26 6.66 -3.68
C ALA A 60 11.36 7.80 -4.19
N PHE A 61 11.94 8.91 -4.67
CA PHE A 61 11.15 10.06 -5.16
C PHE A 61 10.38 9.70 -6.43
N TYR A 62 11.01 9.05 -7.41
CA TYR A 62 10.32 8.63 -8.63
C TYR A 62 9.26 7.57 -8.37
N ARG A 63 9.50 6.65 -7.43
CA ARG A 63 8.49 5.67 -6.98
C ARG A 63 7.28 6.35 -6.35
N PHE A 64 7.51 7.30 -5.44
CA PHE A 64 6.43 8.09 -4.83
C PHE A 64 5.66 8.90 -5.87
N LEU A 65 6.34 9.56 -6.80
CA LEU A 65 5.70 10.34 -7.86
C LEU A 65 4.86 9.45 -8.79
N SER A 66 5.39 8.29 -9.18
CA SER A 66 4.64 7.28 -9.93
C SER A 66 3.39 6.82 -9.16
N GLN A 67 3.53 6.56 -7.87
CA GLN A 67 2.41 6.16 -7.00
C GLN A 67 1.35 7.26 -6.96
N LEU A 68 1.74 8.52 -6.74
CA LEU A 68 0.83 9.66 -6.69
C LEU A 68 0.06 9.85 -8.02
N LEU A 69 0.76 9.78 -9.16
CA LEU A 69 0.16 9.96 -10.49
C LEU A 69 -0.79 8.84 -10.90
N THR A 70 -0.64 7.66 -10.31
CA THR A 70 -1.48 6.47 -10.58
C THR A 70 -2.69 6.34 -9.66
N ILE A 71 -2.85 7.19 -8.63
CA ILE A 71 -4.01 7.19 -7.72
C ILE A 71 -5.37 7.20 -8.44
N PRO A 72 -5.62 8.03 -9.47
CA PRO A 72 -6.91 8.03 -10.17
C PRO A 72 -7.06 6.90 -11.19
N CYS A 73 -6.13 5.94 -11.23
CA CYS A 73 -6.07 4.84 -12.18
C CYS A 73 -6.28 3.49 -11.48
N GLU A 74 -6.21 2.42 -12.26
CA GLU A 74 -6.18 1.04 -11.76
C GLU A 74 -4.81 0.71 -11.12
N GLN A 75 -4.44 1.41 -10.04
CA GLN A 75 -3.09 1.41 -9.47
C GLN A 75 -2.57 0.01 -9.17
N HIS A 76 -3.41 -0.88 -8.62
CA HIS A 76 -3.04 -2.26 -8.35
C HIS A 76 -2.65 -3.02 -9.63
N ARG A 77 -3.38 -2.82 -10.73
CA ARG A 77 -3.09 -3.48 -12.02
C ARG A 77 -1.83 -2.92 -12.67
N ILE A 78 -1.63 -1.61 -12.61
CA ILE A 78 -0.40 -0.95 -13.08
C ILE A 78 0.80 -1.47 -12.29
N ASN A 79 0.68 -1.53 -10.97
CA ASN A 79 1.71 -2.04 -10.07
C ASN A 79 2.07 -3.50 -10.38
N SER A 80 1.08 -4.33 -10.69
CA SER A 80 1.30 -5.72 -11.13
C SER A 80 2.07 -5.81 -12.45
N CYS A 81 1.82 -4.90 -13.40
CA CYS A 81 2.62 -4.81 -14.62
C CYS A 81 4.08 -4.43 -14.32
N CYS A 82 4.32 -3.48 -13.41
CA CYS A 82 5.68 -3.08 -13.00
C CYS A 82 6.43 -4.23 -12.33
N LEU A 83 5.78 -4.99 -11.43
CA LEU A 83 6.38 -6.19 -10.83
C LEU A 83 6.85 -7.20 -11.88
N LYS A 84 6.02 -7.47 -12.90
CA LYS A 84 6.38 -8.39 -13.99
C LYS A 84 7.51 -7.85 -14.87
N HIS A 85 7.55 -6.52 -15.06
CA HIS A 85 8.63 -5.86 -15.80
C HIS A 85 9.97 -5.97 -15.06
N ASP A 86 9.98 -5.71 -13.75
CA ASP A 86 11.15 -5.90 -12.90
C ASP A 86 11.66 -7.35 -12.96
N GLN A 87 10.76 -8.33 -12.84
CA GLN A 87 11.09 -9.75 -12.98
C GLN A 87 11.69 -10.10 -14.36
N CYS A 88 11.22 -9.47 -15.43
CA CYS A 88 11.80 -9.64 -16.77
C CYS A 88 13.18 -8.98 -16.88
N TYR A 89 13.38 -7.83 -16.20
CA TYR A 89 14.66 -7.13 -16.15
C TYR A 89 15.74 -7.89 -15.37
N ASP A 90 15.34 -8.72 -14.41
CA ASP A 90 16.23 -9.64 -13.69
C ASP A 90 16.72 -10.80 -14.58
N ASP A 91 15.98 -11.15 -15.64
CA ASP A 91 16.40 -12.13 -16.64
C ASP A 91 17.29 -11.50 -17.73
N CYS A 92 18.59 -11.68 -17.56
CA CYS A 92 19.61 -11.20 -18.49
C CYS A 92 19.60 -11.86 -19.86
N SER A 93 18.89 -12.98 -20.03
CA SER A 93 18.79 -13.64 -21.33
C SER A 93 17.75 -12.98 -22.25
N VAL A 94 16.77 -12.27 -21.67
CA VAL A 94 15.72 -11.57 -22.43
C VAL A 94 16.24 -10.19 -22.84
N THR A 95 15.86 -9.66 -24.00
CA THR A 95 16.26 -8.30 -24.41
C THR A 95 15.48 -7.23 -23.64
N GLN A 96 16.02 -6.01 -23.54
CA GLN A 96 15.27 -4.89 -22.95
C GLN A 96 13.96 -4.64 -23.72
N LEU A 97 14.05 -4.61 -25.05
CA LEU A 97 12.91 -4.38 -25.93
C LEU A 97 11.78 -5.40 -25.72
N ALA A 98 12.11 -6.68 -25.52
CA ALA A 98 11.12 -7.71 -25.24
C ALA A 98 10.39 -7.46 -23.91
N CYS A 99 11.14 -7.16 -22.84
CA CYS A 99 10.54 -6.82 -21.54
C CYS A 99 9.68 -5.55 -21.61
N ASP A 100 10.16 -4.49 -22.27
CA ASP A 100 9.44 -3.23 -22.43
C ASP A 100 8.16 -3.42 -23.25
N THR A 101 8.20 -4.26 -24.29
CA THR A 101 7.01 -4.61 -25.09
C THR A 101 5.96 -5.33 -24.24
N LEU A 102 6.37 -6.36 -23.49
CA LEU A 102 5.47 -7.09 -22.58
C LEU A 102 4.85 -6.16 -21.53
N PHE A 103 5.64 -5.22 -21.01
CA PHE A 103 5.17 -4.23 -20.04
C PHE A 103 4.15 -3.27 -20.66
N CYS A 104 4.44 -2.71 -21.83
CA CYS A 104 3.52 -1.83 -22.56
C CYS A 104 2.20 -2.53 -22.92
N ASP A 105 2.25 -3.80 -23.34
CA ASP A 105 1.05 -4.59 -23.63
C ASP A 105 0.24 -4.88 -22.36
N CYS A 106 0.91 -5.15 -21.23
CA CYS A 106 0.26 -5.28 -19.93
C CYS A 106 -0.52 -4.01 -19.56
N LEU A 107 0.11 -2.83 -19.71
CA LEU A 107 -0.53 -1.54 -19.44
C LEU A 107 -1.73 -1.30 -20.36
N LYS A 108 -1.60 -1.55 -21.67
CA LYS A 108 -2.65 -1.33 -22.66
C LYS A 108 -3.91 -2.16 -22.42
N ASN A 109 -3.77 -3.35 -21.83
CA ASN A 109 -4.87 -4.26 -21.50
C ASN A 109 -5.63 -3.89 -20.21
N ILE A 110 -5.23 -2.80 -19.54
CA ILE A 110 -5.95 -2.28 -18.38
C ILE A 110 -7.09 -1.39 -18.84
N GLN A 111 -8.33 -1.85 -18.63
CA GLN A 111 -9.52 -1.01 -18.76
C GLN A 111 -9.47 0.09 -17.70
N THR A 112 -9.44 1.35 -18.14
CA THR A 112 -9.32 2.52 -17.26
C THR A 112 -9.90 3.76 -17.94
N ASN A 113 -9.94 4.88 -17.22
CA ASN A 113 -10.43 6.17 -17.70
C ASN A 113 -9.51 6.81 -18.75
N PHE A 114 -10.00 7.88 -19.38
CA PHE A 114 -9.30 8.57 -20.48
C PHE A 114 -7.92 9.10 -20.07
N TYR A 115 -7.82 9.72 -18.89
CA TYR A 115 -6.56 10.26 -18.36
C TYR A 115 -5.50 9.16 -18.23
N CYS A 116 -5.87 8.04 -17.60
CA CYS A 116 -4.95 6.93 -17.38
C CYS A 116 -4.52 6.27 -18.70
N ARG A 117 -5.45 6.13 -19.65
CA ARG A 117 -5.19 5.53 -20.96
C ARG A 117 -4.31 6.42 -21.86
N ARG A 118 -4.50 7.74 -21.83
CA ARG A 118 -3.85 8.67 -22.77
C ARG A 118 -2.59 9.32 -22.22
N ILE A 119 -2.45 9.42 -20.90
CA ILE A 119 -1.34 10.12 -20.26
C ILE A 119 -0.48 9.13 -19.46
N ILE A 120 -1.07 8.50 -18.45
CA ILE A 120 -0.30 7.69 -17.48
C ILE A 120 0.30 6.44 -18.12
N GLN A 121 -0.50 5.64 -18.83
CA GLN A 121 -0.03 4.40 -19.47
C GLN A 121 1.09 4.67 -20.51
N PRO A 122 0.97 5.65 -21.44
CA PRO A 122 2.05 5.98 -22.35
C PRO A 122 3.33 6.47 -21.65
N ILE A 123 3.21 7.31 -20.60
CA ILE A 123 4.38 7.76 -19.83
C ILE A 123 5.10 6.56 -19.20
N HIS A 124 4.35 5.65 -18.56
CA HIS A 124 4.93 4.45 -17.96
C HIS A 124 5.57 3.54 -19.01
N CYS A 125 4.93 3.34 -20.17
CA CYS A 125 5.48 2.51 -21.25
C CYS A 125 6.79 3.08 -21.84
N ASN A 126 6.86 4.40 -22.04
CA ASN A 126 8.02 5.03 -22.68
C ASN A 126 9.21 5.21 -21.72
N PHE A 127 8.97 5.36 -20.42
CA PHE A 127 10.04 5.66 -19.46
C PHE A 127 11.14 4.57 -19.40
N PRO A 128 10.83 3.26 -19.31
CA PRO A 128 11.83 2.20 -19.43
C PRO A 128 12.52 2.15 -20.79
N GLN A 129 11.85 2.51 -21.88
CA GLN A 129 12.48 2.52 -23.20
C GLN A 129 13.58 3.58 -23.29
N TRP A 130 13.40 4.73 -22.63
CA TRP A 130 14.38 5.81 -22.59
C TRP A 130 15.51 5.58 -21.57
N PHE A 131 15.18 5.06 -20.38
CA PHE A 131 16.11 5.05 -19.23
C PHE A 131 16.40 3.65 -18.68
N GLY A 132 15.66 2.63 -19.11
CA GLY A 132 15.69 1.28 -18.55
C GLY A 132 16.99 0.52 -18.77
N LYS A 133 17.82 0.92 -19.73
CA LYS A 133 19.10 0.26 -20.03
C LYS A 133 20.02 0.16 -18.80
N SER A 134 20.01 1.17 -17.93
CA SER A 134 20.83 1.19 -16.71
C SER A 134 20.36 0.20 -15.64
N TYR A 135 19.09 -0.21 -15.69
CA TYR A 135 18.44 -1.01 -14.65
C TYR A 135 18.36 -2.50 -15.01
N LYS A 136 18.49 -2.86 -16.29
CA LYS A 136 18.50 -4.25 -16.72
C LYS A 136 19.67 -5.01 -16.09
N CYS A 137 19.40 -6.19 -15.53
CA CYS A 137 20.37 -7.02 -14.81
C CYS A 137 21.03 -6.38 -13.58
N ASN A 138 20.50 -5.26 -13.07
CA ASN A 138 21.16 -4.59 -11.94
C ASN A 138 21.11 -5.44 -10.65
N SER A 139 20.01 -6.17 -10.42
CA SER A 139 19.89 -7.09 -9.29
C SER A 139 20.95 -8.20 -9.29
N ARG A 140 21.38 -8.67 -10.48
CA ARG A 140 22.47 -9.63 -10.62
C ARG A 140 23.81 -8.97 -10.32
N ARG A 141 24.01 -7.73 -10.76
CA ARG A 141 25.23 -6.97 -10.48
C ARG A 141 25.41 -6.78 -8.96
N GLU A 142 24.33 -6.41 -8.26
CA GLU A 142 24.31 -6.32 -6.79
C GLU A 142 24.56 -7.67 -6.11
N ARG A 143 23.99 -8.76 -6.64
CA ARG A 143 24.22 -10.11 -6.11
C ARG A 143 25.68 -10.55 -6.23
N CYS A 144 26.30 -10.35 -7.39
CA CYS A 144 27.72 -10.69 -7.58
C CYS A 144 28.63 -9.85 -6.69
N THR A 145 28.35 -8.55 -6.50
CA THR A 145 29.15 -7.72 -5.58
C THR A 145 29.04 -8.17 -4.12
N LEU A 146 27.88 -8.66 -3.70
CA LEU A 146 27.69 -9.20 -2.35
C LEU A 146 28.38 -10.56 -2.17
N GLU A 147 28.40 -11.39 -3.21
CA GLU A 147 29.17 -12.65 -3.22
C GLU A 147 30.67 -12.37 -3.08
N ASP A 148 31.21 -11.41 -3.84
CA ASP A 148 32.63 -11.00 -3.76
C ASP A 148 32.99 -10.42 -2.36
N GLU A 149 32.14 -9.56 -1.79
CA GLU A 149 32.35 -9.03 -0.42
C GLU A 149 32.26 -10.11 0.66
N SER A 150 31.41 -11.12 0.47
CA SER A 150 31.29 -12.24 1.39
C SER A 150 32.50 -13.16 1.33
N GLU A 151 33.10 -13.34 0.14
CA GLU A 151 34.31 -14.14 -0.03
C GLU A 151 35.55 -13.44 0.55
N ASP A 152 35.68 -12.12 0.39
CA ASP A 152 36.82 -11.35 0.93
C ASP A 152 36.79 -11.29 2.47
N LYS A 153 35.60 -11.13 3.07
CA LYS A 153 35.43 -11.21 4.54
C LYS A 153 35.73 -12.59 5.11
N ASN A 154 35.58 -13.65 4.33
CA ASN A 154 35.94 -15.01 4.74
C ASN A 154 37.44 -15.30 4.54
N ARG A 155 38.14 -14.51 3.72
CA ARG A 155 39.59 -14.64 3.48
C ARG A 155 40.44 -13.79 4.45
N THR A 156 39.81 -12.90 5.21
CA THR A 156 40.44 -12.03 6.22
C THR A 156 40.15 -12.41 7.68
N GLN A 157 39.49 -13.55 7.92
CA GLN A 157 39.40 -14.21 9.24
C GLN A 157 40.32 -15.43 9.30
#